data_AF-A0A8J8FRD9-F1
#
_entry.id   AF-A0A8J8FRD9-F1
#
_cell.length_a   1.000
_cell.length_b   1.000
_cell.length_c   1.000
_cell.angle_alpha   90.00
_cell.angle_beta   90.00
_cell.angle_gamma   90.00
#
_symmetry.space_group_name_H-M   'P 1'
#
loop_
_entity.id
_entity.type
_entity.pdbx_description
1 polymer ?
#
loop_
_entity_poly.entity_id
_entity_poly.type
_entity_poly.pdbx_seq_one_letter_code
_entity_poly.pdbx_strand_id
1 'polypeptide(L)'
;MTVPLIGVALGLLYSPMAAALSLVTEILITKALIPTVYPWISYNPLTMKVITASIVAPVVEEGFKAAGFLVIPTVLAAILRWFSGVSIVGKPLATAAEYIDLCRKDVLGAVCTAGATALGFSMIENALYTLAAFKMGGPLASLLVGAFRTVISTPMHIVSTVSFALMYTYVARARWWGIPLGYTVAALIHGAFNYTVLSVSYHAQKPTTRPVVVRPTPAPQPHPTAPTPTPHPAPTAPAPPPAPAGTQQQGGEEVVRVIVRVGGYLAKALVPFSG
;
A
#
# COMPACT_ATOMS: atom_id res chain seq x y z
N MET A 1 4.82 -28.42 11.38
CA MET A 1 3.89 -27.94 10.33
C MET A 1 2.68 -27.14 10.86
N THR A 2 2.42 -27.09 12.16
CA THR A 2 1.24 -26.40 12.74
C THR A 2 1.39 -24.87 12.84
N VAL A 3 2.60 -24.36 13.09
CA VAL A 3 2.89 -22.92 13.25
C VAL A 3 2.52 -22.07 12.03
N PRO A 4 2.91 -22.44 10.80
CA PRO A 4 2.57 -21.65 9.61
C PRO A 4 1.06 -21.63 9.35
N LEU A 5 0.37 -22.74 9.64
CA LEU A 5 -1.07 -22.89 9.40
C LEU A 5 -1.90 -22.05 10.37
N ILE A 6 -1.50 -22.00 11.65
CA ILE A 6 -2.07 -21.10 12.64
C ILE A 6 -1.78 -19.64 12.29
N GLY A 7 -0.55 -19.34 11.83
CA GLY A 7 -0.19 -18.01 11.36
C GLY A 7 -1.03 -17.53 10.17
N VAL A 8 -1.28 -18.41 9.20
CA VAL A 8 -2.15 -18.13 8.05
C VAL A 8 -3.60 -17.94 8.47
N ALA A 9 -4.13 -18.82 9.34
CA ALA A 9 -5.50 -18.70 9.85
C ALA A 9 -5.70 -17.39 10.65
N LEU A 10 -4.72 -17.05 11.50
CA LEU A 10 -4.68 -15.78 12.20
C LEU A 10 -4.64 -14.61 11.23
N GLY A 11 -3.79 -14.67 10.20
CA GLY A 11 -3.71 -13.65 9.15
C GLY A 11 -5.03 -13.44 8.41
N LEU A 12 -5.72 -14.53 8.03
CA LEU A 12 -6.99 -14.49 7.32
C LEU A 12 -8.14 -13.94 8.17
N LEU A 13 -8.18 -14.27 9.47
CA LEU A 13 -9.17 -13.72 10.40
C LEU A 13 -8.90 -12.25 10.74
N TYR A 14 -7.63 -11.92 10.91
CA TYR A 14 -7.18 -10.61 11.39
C TYR A 14 -7.34 -9.51 10.36
N SER A 15 -7.00 -9.85 9.12
CA SER A 15 -6.71 -8.85 8.12
C SER A 15 -7.95 -8.08 7.61
N PRO A 16 -9.16 -8.68 7.51
CA PRO A 16 -10.38 -7.93 7.19
C PRO A 16 -10.76 -6.92 8.29
N MET A 17 -10.60 -7.32 9.56
CA MET A 17 -10.90 -6.45 10.71
C MET A 17 -9.91 -5.28 10.79
N ALA A 18 -8.62 -5.57 10.61
CA ALA A 18 -7.58 -4.54 10.61
C ALA A 18 -7.75 -3.57 9.43
N ALA A 19 -8.10 -4.07 8.24
CA ALA A 19 -8.41 -3.24 7.08
C ALA A 19 -9.64 -2.34 7.30
N ALA A 20 -10.72 -2.88 7.86
CA ALA A 20 -11.93 -2.11 8.17
C ALA A 20 -11.66 -1.01 9.20
N LEU A 21 -10.92 -1.34 10.26
CA LEU A 21 -10.56 -0.38 11.31
C LEU A 21 -9.57 0.68 10.82
N SER A 22 -8.61 0.31 9.97
CA SER A 22 -7.71 1.27 9.31
C SER A 22 -8.52 2.25 8.46
N LEU A 23 -9.45 1.74 7.64
CA LEU A 23 -10.33 2.57 6.81
C LEU A 23 -11.17 3.54 7.64
N VAL A 24 -11.83 3.07 8.70
CA VAL A 24 -12.63 3.91 9.60
C VAL A 24 -11.76 4.99 10.22
N THR A 25 -10.57 4.62 10.69
CA THR A 25 -9.68 5.57 11.36
C THR A 25 -9.09 6.59 10.40
N GLU A 26 -8.74 6.17 9.17
CA GLU A 26 -8.34 7.08 8.09
C GLU A 26 -9.46 8.08 7.81
N ILE A 27 -10.70 7.62 7.66
CA ILE A 27 -11.87 8.49 7.44
C ILE A 27 -12.02 9.48 8.60
N LEU A 28 -11.99 9.02 9.86
CA LEU A 28 -12.17 9.88 11.01
C LEU A 28 -11.05 10.92 11.13
N ILE A 29 -9.79 10.53 10.95
CA ILE A 29 -8.68 11.46 11.09
C ILE A 29 -8.64 12.45 9.93
N THR A 30 -8.82 11.98 8.70
CA THR A 30 -8.71 12.84 7.51
C THR A 30 -9.93 13.73 7.28
N LYS A 31 -11.14 13.26 7.61
CA LYS A 31 -12.39 13.99 7.37
C LYS A 31 -12.89 14.75 8.58
N ALA A 32 -12.61 14.29 9.80
CA ALA A 32 -13.11 14.94 11.01
C ALA A 32 -12.00 15.65 11.79
N LEU A 33 -10.92 14.96 12.15
CA LEU A 33 -9.95 15.49 13.11
C LEU A 33 -9.05 16.59 12.51
N ILE A 34 -8.36 16.33 11.39
CA ILE A 34 -7.38 17.28 10.84
C ILE A 34 -8.03 18.60 10.42
N PRO A 35 -9.16 18.63 9.70
CA PRO A 35 -9.81 19.90 9.34
C PRO A 35 -10.22 20.72 10.56
N THR A 36 -10.57 20.05 11.66
CA THR A 36 -11.02 20.70 12.91
C THR A 36 -9.85 21.25 13.72
N VAL A 37 -8.76 20.48 13.87
CA VAL A 37 -7.62 20.83 14.74
C VAL A 37 -6.59 21.70 14.00
N TYR A 38 -6.42 21.50 12.70
CA TYR A 38 -5.40 22.17 11.87
C TYR A 38 -6.00 22.72 10.56
N PRO A 39 -6.91 23.71 10.64
CA PRO A 39 -7.62 24.22 9.46
C PRO A 39 -6.66 24.79 8.39
N TRP A 40 -5.48 25.27 8.79
CA TRP A 40 -4.47 25.80 7.87
C TRP A 40 -3.77 24.71 7.04
N ILE A 41 -3.67 23.47 7.54
CA ILE A 41 -3.09 22.33 6.79
C ILE A 41 -4.05 21.87 5.69
N SER A 42 -5.36 21.97 5.92
CA SER A 42 -6.40 21.56 4.95
C SER A 42 -6.38 22.33 3.62
N TYR A 43 -5.72 23.48 3.53
CA TYR A 43 -5.68 24.28 2.30
C TYR A 43 -4.73 23.73 1.23
N ASN A 44 -3.81 22.82 1.58
CA ASN A 44 -2.93 22.19 0.60
C ASN A 44 -3.24 20.68 0.48
N PRO A 45 -3.94 20.24 -0.59
CA PRO A 45 -4.32 18.85 -0.75
C PRO A 45 -3.12 17.90 -0.89
N LEU A 46 -1.97 18.39 -1.36
CA LEU A 46 -0.75 17.59 -1.43
C LEU A 46 -0.15 17.37 -0.04
N THR A 47 -0.05 18.44 0.76
CA THR A 47 0.44 18.35 2.14
C THR A 47 -0.43 17.40 2.97
N MET A 48 -1.75 17.49 2.83
CA MET A 48 -2.69 16.57 3.47
C MET A 48 -2.44 15.11 3.07
N LYS A 49 -2.28 14.82 1.78
CA LYS A 49 -1.96 13.47 1.30
C LYS A 49 -0.66 12.94 1.91
N VAL A 50 0.38 13.78 1.98
CA VAL A 50 1.67 13.37 2.55
C VAL A 50 1.57 13.08 4.04
N ILE A 51 0.92 13.96 4.82
CA ILE A 51 0.73 13.76 6.27
C ILE A 51 -0.11 12.52 6.54
N THR A 52 -1.22 12.36 5.83
CA THR A 52 -2.10 11.20 5.99
C THR A 52 -1.33 9.90 5.71
N ALA A 53 -0.69 9.79 4.56
CA ALA A 53 -0.06 8.54 4.16
C ALA A 53 1.26 8.27 4.88
N SER A 54 2.02 9.30 5.30
CA SER A 54 3.36 9.10 5.90
C SER A 54 3.34 9.10 7.44
N ILE A 55 2.27 9.58 8.07
CA ILE A 55 2.19 9.69 9.54
C ILE A 55 0.93 9.01 10.04
N VAL A 56 -0.24 9.47 9.61
CA VAL A 56 -1.52 9.01 10.17
C VAL A 56 -1.75 7.52 9.89
N ALA A 57 -1.71 7.11 8.63
CA ALA A 57 -1.95 5.72 8.24
C ALA A 57 -0.95 4.77 8.93
N PRO A 58 0.38 5.01 8.92
CA PRO A 58 1.34 4.17 9.65
C PRO A 58 1.04 4.06 11.15
N VAL A 59 0.78 5.18 11.83
CA VAL A 59 0.45 5.18 13.27
C VAL A 59 -0.77 4.30 13.54
N VAL A 60 -1.83 4.50 12.77
CA VAL A 60 -3.08 3.75 12.91
C VAL A 60 -2.87 2.27 12.62
N GLU A 61 -2.24 1.95 11.50
CA GLU A 61 -2.04 0.57 11.04
C GLU A 61 -1.10 -0.22 11.95
N GLU A 62 0.04 0.36 12.34
CA GLU A 62 0.93 -0.30 13.32
C GLU A 62 0.24 -0.44 14.68
N GLY A 63 -0.69 0.45 15.01
CA GLY A 63 -1.44 0.40 16.27
C GLY A 63 -2.37 -0.81 16.29
N PHE A 64 -3.05 -1.04 15.17
CA PHE A 64 -3.87 -2.23 14.98
C PHE A 64 -3.03 -3.51 14.89
N LYS A 65 -1.82 -3.48 14.31
CA LYS A 65 -0.88 -4.63 14.30
C LYS A 65 -0.40 -4.96 15.70
N ALA A 66 -0.02 -3.95 16.48
CA ALA A 66 0.35 -4.10 17.88
C ALA A 66 -0.80 -4.63 18.72
N ALA A 67 -2.01 -4.07 18.59
CA ALA A 67 -3.20 -4.57 19.28
C ALA A 67 -3.53 -6.00 18.87
N GLY A 68 -3.44 -6.32 17.58
CA GLY A 68 -3.61 -7.67 17.05
C GLY A 68 -2.62 -8.64 17.67
N PHE A 69 -1.35 -8.29 17.69
CA PHE A 69 -0.29 -9.09 18.30
C PHE A 69 -0.49 -9.31 19.81
N LEU A 70 -0.96 -8.31 20.56
CA LEU A 70 -1.11 -8.40 22.02
C LEU A 70 -2.41 -9.10 22.45
N VAL A 71 -3.52 -8.76 21.81
CA VAL A 71 -4.86 -9.17 22.25
C VAL A 71 -5.25 -10.51 21.63
N ILE A 72 -4.97 -10.72 20.34
CA ILE A 72 -5.53 -11.86 19.60
C ILE A 72 -4.97 -13.20 20.05
N PRO A 73 -3.65 -13.40 20.27
CA PRO A 73 -3.16 -14.66 20.82
C PRO A 73 -3.84 -15.02 22.14
N THR A 74 -4.08 -14.01 22.98
CA THR A 74 -4.76 -14.17 24.27
C THR A 74 -6.22 -14.60 24.10
N VAL A 75 -6.98 -13.89 23.26
CA VAL A 75 -8.39 -14.19 22.98
C VAL A 75 -8.53 -15.53 22.27
N LEU A 76 -7.71 -15.81 21.26
CA LEU A 76 -7.74 -17.07 20.53
C LEU A 76 -7.39 -18.24 21.44
N ALA A 77 -6.36 -18.13 22.28
CA ALA A 77 -6.04 -19.16 23.27
C ALA A 77 -7.22 -19.40 24.24
N ALA A 78 -7.90 -18.33 24.68
CA ALA A 78 -9.08 -18.46 25.53
C ALA A 78 -10.26 -19.17 24.81
N ILE A 79 -10.53 -18.81 23.55
CA ILE A 79 -11.56 -19.45 22.72
C ILE A 79 -11.23 -20.94 22.50
N LEU A 80 -9.99 -21.25 22.12
CA LEU A 80 -9.55 -22.62 21.89
C LEU A 80 -9.63 -23.47 23.17
N ARG A 81 -9.26 -22.90 24.32
CA ARG A 81 -9.45 -23.55 25.63
C ARG A 81 -10.92 -23.79 25.93
N TRP A 82 -11.79 -22.84 25.62
CA TRP A 82 -13.23 -23.03 25.82
C TRP A 82 -13.78 -24.17 24.97
N PHE A 83 -13.43 -24.21 23.67
CA PHE A 83 -13.82 -25.31 22.78
C PHE A 83 -13.10 -26.63 23.08
N SER A 84 -12.01 -26.62 23.85
CA SER A 84 -11.31 -27.85 24.24
C SER A 84 -12.14 -28.78 25.12
N GLY A 85 -13.26 -28.29 25.69
CA GLY A 85 -14.24 -29.12 26.39
C GLY A 85 -15.06 -30.05 25.49
N VAL A 86 -14.98 -29.91 24.16
CA VAL A 86 -15.71 -30.76 23.20
C VAL A 86 -14.96 -32.09 23.01
N SER A 87 -15.61 -33.21 23.30
CA SER A 87 -15.01 -34.55 23.40
C SER A 87 -14.24 -35.03 22.17
N ILE A 88 -14.64 -34.61 20.96
CA ILE A 88 -14.07 -35.07 19.69
C ILE A 88 -12.80 -34.30 19.31
N VAL A 89 -12.73 -33.00 19.63
CA VAL A 89 -11.66 -32.09 19.19
C VAL A 89 -10.85 -31.49 20.35
N GLY A 90 -11.13 -31.91 21.58
CA GLY A 90 -10.65 -31.25 22.79
C GLY A 90 -9.13 -31.19 22.92
N LYS A 91 -8.46 -32.34 22.79
CA LYS A 91 -6.99 -32.43 22.95
C LYS A 91 -6.21 -31.61 21.90
N PRO A 92 -6.54 -31.68 20.58
CA PRO A 92 -5.92 -30.81 19.59
C PRO A 92 -6.07 -29.32 19.88
N LEU A 93 -7.27 -28.87 20.30
CA LEU A 93 -7.54 -27.45 20.58
C LEU A 93 -6.81 -26.96 21.84
N ALA A 94 -6.75 -27.77 22.90
CA ALA A 94 -5.96 -27.46 24.09
C ALA A 94 -4.46 -27.33 23.75
N THR A 95 -3.92 -28.25 22.95
CA THR A 95 -2.53 -28.21 22.49
C THR A 95 -2.27 -26.95 21.65
N ALA A 96 -3.20 -26.58 20.76
CA ALA A 96 -3.09 -25.35 19.98
C ALA A 96 -3.09 -24.09 20.87
N ALA A 97 -3.94 -24.05 21.89
CA ALA A 97 -3.98 -22.94 22.84
C ALA A 97 -2.69 -22.80 23.65
N GLU A 98 -2.14 -23.92 24.14
CA GLU A 98 -0.86 -23.95 24.85
C GLU A 98 0.29 -23.49 23.94
N TYR A 99 0.28 -23.93 22.68
CA TYR A 99 1.27 -23.52 21.69
C TYR A 99 1.23 -22.02 21.41
N ILE A 100 0.04 -21.42 21.33
CA ILE A 100 -0.13 -19.96 21.17
C ILE A 100 0.41 -19.22 22.39
N ASP A 101 0.16 -19.72 23.61
CA ASP A 101 0.70 -19.14 24.84
C ASP A 101 2.23 -19.25 24.92
N LEU A 102 2.80 -20.37 24.49
CA LEU A 102 4.25 -20.57 24.38
C LEU A 102 4.85 -19.60 23.36
N CYS A 103 4.19 -19.41 22.22
CA CYS A 103 4.65 -18.46 21.21
C CYS A 103 4.71 -17.03 21.77
N ARG A 104 3.82 -16.65 22.68
CA ARG A 104 3.86 -15.34 23.35
C ARG A 104 4.99 -15.21 24.38
N LYS A 105 5.45 -16.32 24.96
CA LYS A 105 6.45 -16.37 26.03
C LYS A 105 7.89 -16.48 25.52
N ASP A 106 8.10 -16.85 24.28
CA ASP A 106 9.43 -16.93 23.67
C ASP A 106 9.66 -15.84 22.61
N VAL A 107 10.90 -15.41 22.43
CA VAL A 107 11.28 -14.40 21.41
C VAL A 107 10.98 -14.94 20.02
N LEU A 108 11.37 -16.19 19.74
CA LEU A 108 11.15 -16.81 18.43
C LEU A 108 9.65 -16.93 18.13
N GLY A 109 8.87 -17.35 19.12
CA GLY A 109 7.41 -17.41 19.02
C GLY A 109 6.76 -16.05 18.73
N ALA A 110 7.24 -14.99 19.38
CA ALA A 110 6.75 -13.63 19.16
C ALA A 110 7.09 -13.14 17.74
N VAL A 111 8.32 -13.39 17.28
CA VAL A 111 8.75 -13.06 15.91
C VAL A 111 7.92 -13.82 14.87
N CYS A 112 7.69 -15.12 15.05
CA CYS A 112 6.85 -15.92 14.16
C CYS A 112 5.41 -15.42 14.13
N THR A 113 4.83 -15.11 15.29
CA THR A 113 3.46 -14.58 15.40
C THR A 113 3.36 -13.22 14.70
N ALA A 114 4.30 -12.31 14.96
CA ALA A 114 4.36 -11.00 14.33
C ALA A 114 4.56 -11.07 12.82
N GLY A 115 5.45 -11.97 12.34
CA GLY A 115 5.66 -12.20 10.92
C GLY A 115 4.40 -12.74 10.23
N ALA A 116 3.67 -13.65 10.87
CA ALA A 116 2.39 -14.14 10.35
C ALA A 116 1.31 -13.06 10.33
N THR A 117 1.19 -12.27 11.40
CA THR A 117 0.27 -11.11 11.44
C THR A 117 0.60 -10.11 10.33
N ALA A 118 1.87 -9.79 10.13
CA ALA A 118 2.33 -8.90 9.07
C ALA A 118 2.03 -9.42 7.66
N LEU A 119 2.27 -10.71 7.43
CA LEU A 119 1.95 -11.38 6.17
C LEU A 119 0.44 -11.29 5.86
N GLY A 120 -0.40 -11.65 6.84
CA GLY A 120 -1.85 -11.57 6.68
C GLY A 120 -2.33 -10.16 6.38
N PHE A 121 -1.82 -9.16 7.12
CA PHE A 121 -2.13 -7.76 6.87
C PHE A 121 -1.72 -7.33 5.46
N SER A 122 -0.47 -7.58 5.09
CA SER A 122 0.07 -7.18 3.78
C SER A 122 -0.66 -7.85 2.62
N MET A 123 -1.06 -9.12 2.75
CA MET A 123 -1.80 -9.81 1.70
C MET A 123 -3.13 -9.15 1.37
N ILE A 124 -3.94 -8.78 2.38
CA ILE A 124 -5.23 -8.11 2.13
C ILE A 124 -5.02 -6.69 1.68
N GLU A 125 -4.09 -5.95 2.30
CA GLU A 125 -3.78 -4.59 1.86
C GLU A 125 -3.41 -4.60 0.36
N ASN A 126 -2.50 -5.48 -0.05
CA ASN A 126 -2.11 -5.64 -1.45
C ASN A 126 -3.27 -6.11 -2.33
N ALA A 127 -4.16 -6.99 -1.84
CA ALA A 127 -5.35 -7.40 -2.58
C ALA A 127 -6.31 -6.23 -2.81
N LEU A 128 -6.51 -5.36 -1.82
CA LEU A 128 -7.33 -4.15 -1.95
C LEU A 128 -6.75 -3.18 -2.97
N TYR A 129 -5.43 -2.95 -2.95
CA TYR A 129 -4.76 -2.12 -3.95
C TYR A 129 -4.80 -2.73 -5.36
N THR A 130 -4.67 -4.05 -5.46
CA THR A 130 -4.81 -4.80 -6.72
C THR A 130 -6.20 -4.60 -7.31
N LEU A 131 -7.25 -4.75 -6.49
CA LEU A 131 -8.63 -4.52 -6.88
C LEU A 131 -8.90 -3.06 -7.28
N ALA A 132 -8.32 -2.10 -6.55
CA ALA A 132 -8.41 -0.68 -6.89
C ALA A 132 -7.75 -0.38 -8.25
N ALA A 133 -6.57 -0.94 -8.50
CA ALA A 133 -5.86 -0.80 -9.76
C ALA A 133 -6.61 -1.45 -10.93
N PHE A 134 -7.27 -2.59 -10.70
CA PHE A 134 -8.17 -3.22 -11.68
C PHE A 134 -9.26 -2.26 -12.13
N LYS A 135 -9.92 -1.57 -11.19
CA LYS A 135 -11.00 -0.62 -11.48
C LYS A 135 -10.52 0.60 -12.27
N MET A 136 -9.29 1.06 -12.05
CA MET A 136 -8.77 2.29 -12.66
C MET A 136 -8.02 2.08 -13.98
N GLY A 137 -7.35 0.94 -14.16
CA GLY A 137 -6.45 0.69 -15.30
C GLY A 137 -6.55 -0.72 -15.90
N GLY A 138 -7.56 -1.50 -15.51
CA GLY A 138 -7.81 -2.84 -16.06
C GLY A 138 -6.89 -3.94 -15.53
N PRO A 139 -6.93 -5.15 -16.15
CA PRO A 139 -6.24 -6.34 -15.66
C PRO A 139 -4.71 -6.20 -15.57
N LEU A 140 -4.09 -5.53 -16.55
CA LEU A 140 -2.63 -5.36 -16.56
C LEU A 140 -2.16 -4.44 -15.42
N ALA A 141 -2.85 -3.32 -15.18
CA ALA A 141 -2.55 -2.43 -14.06
C ALA A 141 -2.72 -3.15 -12.71
N SER A 142 -3.79 -3.94 -12.57
CA SER A 142 -4.02 -4.80 -11.41
C SER A 142 -2.86 -5.75 -11.13
N LEU A 143 -2.46 -6.53 -12.15
CA LEU A 143 -1.37 -7.50 -12.04
C LEU A 143 -0.06 -6.83 -11.63
N LEU A 144 0.29 -5.71 -12.27
CA LEU A 144 1.52 -5.00 -11.97
C LEU A 144 1.49 -4.42 -10.55
N VAL A 145 0.42 -3.72 -10.17
CA VAL A 145 0.30 -3.16 -8.81
C VAL A 145 0.37 -4.27 -7.76
N GLY A 146 -0.33 -5.38 -7.96
CA GLY A 146 -0.31 -6.52 -7.04
C GLY A 146 1.08 -7.16 -6.90
N ALA A 147 1.79 -7.36 -8.01
CA ALA A 147 3.13 -7.93 -8.01
C ALA A 147 4.15 -7.01 -7.31
N PHE A 148 4.20 -5.73 -7.69
CA PHE A 148 5.14 -4.78 -7.11
C PHE A 148 4.86 -4.54 -5.63
N ARG A 149 3.60 -4.38 -5.24
CA ARG A 149 3.26 -4.20 -3.83
C ARG A 149 3.56 -5.44 -2.99
N THR A 150 3.34 -6.65 -3.50
CA THR A 150 3.72 -7.88 -2.78
C THR A 150 5.23 -7.96 -2.57
N VAL A 151 6.02 -7.65 -3.59
CA VAL A 151 7.49 -7.72 -3.48
C VAL A 151 8.04 -6.64 -2.54
N ILE A 152 7.45 -5.44 -2.53
CA ILE A 152 8.01 -4.29 -1.81
C ILE A 152 7.34 -4.09 -0.44
N SER A 153 6.00 -4.07 -0.38
CA SER A 153 5.25 -3.79 0.85
C SER A 153 5.34 -4.94 1.84
N THR A 154 5.24 -6.20 1.39
CA THR A 154 5.22 -7.35 2.31
C THR A 154 6.47 -7.46 3.19
N PRO A 155 7.70 -7.34 2.66
CA PRO A 155 8.89 -7.27 3.50
C PRO A 155 8.86 -6.11 4.50
N MET A 156 8.36 -4.93 4.09
CA MET A 156 8.23 -3.77 4.98
C MET A 156 7.28 -4.07 6.15
N HIS A 157 6.09 -4.62 5.89
CA HIS A 157 5.15 -5.01 6.94
C HIS A 157 5.77 -6.01 7.92
N ILE A 158 6.50 -7.01 7.40
CA ILE A 158 7.18 -8.01 8.22
C ILE A 158 8.23 -7.34 9.10
N VAL A 159 9.13 -6.54 8.51
CA VAL A 159 10.20 -5.85 9.26
C VAL A 159 9.63 -4.93 10.33
N SER A 160 8.60 -4.13 10.00
CA SER A 160 7.92 -3.23 10.94
C SER A 160 7.34 -4.00 12.13
N THR A 161 6.54 -5.03 11.86
CA THR A 161 5.82 -5.78 12.90
C THR A 161 6.77 -6.67 13.73
N VAL A 162 7.78 -7.27 13.11
CA VAL A 162 8.80 -8.05 13.81
C VAL A 162 9.66 -7.14 14.70
N SER A 163 9.98 -5.92 14.25
CA SER A 163 10.70 -4.94 15.07
C SER A 163 9.90 -4.59 16.33
N PHE A 164 8.58 -4.40 16.19
CA PHE A 164 7.68 -4.24 17.34
C PHE A 164 7.75 -5.44 18.29
N ALA A 165 7.65 -6.67 17.77
CA ALA A 165 7.67 -7.87 18.59
C ALA A 165 9.01 -8.12 19.31
N LEU A 166 10.13 -7.80 18.65
CA LEU A 166 11.46 -7.85 19.26
C LEU A 166 11.55 -6.83 20.40
N MET A 167 11.15 -5.57 20.18
CA MET A 167 11.18 -4.58 21.26
C MET A 167 10.21 -4.92 22.39
N TYR A 168 9.06 -5.49 22.08
CA TYR A 168 8.14 -6.01 23.08
C TYR A 168 8.79 -7.12 23.92
N THR A 169 9.41 -8.12 23.28
CA THR A 169 9.96 -9.26 24.01
C THR A 169 11.23 -8.94 24.78
N TYR A 170 12.14 -8.14 24.21
CA TYR A 170 13.41 -7.77 24.85
C TYR A 170 13.28 -6.62 25.84
N VAL A 171 12.55 -5.56 25.47
CA VAL A 171 12.45 -4.34 26.29
C VAL A 171 11.20 -4.35 27.15
N ALA A 172 10.03 -4.74 26.61
CA ALA A 172 8.77 -4.63 27.37
C ALA A 172 8.70 -5.60 28.56
N ARG A 173 9.36 -6.75 28.49
CA ARG A 173 9.50 -7.66 29.63
C ARG A 173 10.35 -7.09 30.76
N ALA A 174 11.34 -6.26 30.43
CA ALA A 174 12.18 -5.60 31.43
C ALA A 174 11.56 -4.28 31.91
N ARG A 175 10.83 -3.56 31.03
CA ARG A 175 10.32 -2.20 31.27
C ARG A 175 9.08 -1.92 30.43
N TRP A 176 8.03 -1.38 31.05
CA TRP A 176 6.77 -1.05 30.36
C TRP A 176 6.92 -0.14 29.12
N TRP A 177 8.00 0.63 29.01
CA TRP A 177 8.35 1.47 27.85
C TRP A 177 8.69 0.72 26.56
N GLY A 178 8.89 -0.61 26.59
CA GLY A 178 9.20 -1.37 25.37
C GLY A 178 8.07 -1.38 24.34
N ILE A 179 6.81 -1.32 24.79
CA ILE A 179 5.64 -1.24 23.91
C ILE A 179 5.63 0.08 23.11
N PRO A 180 5.62 1.27 23.76
CA PRO A 180 5.60 2.53 23.01
C PRO A 180 6.85 2.72 22.14
N LEU A 181 8.02 2.24 22.57
CA LEU A 181 9.24 2.30 21.76
C LEU A 181 9.13 1.42 20.50
N GLY A 182 8.77 0.15 20.66
CA GLY A 182 8.60 -0.77 19.52
C GLY A 182 7.55 -0.26 18.54
N TYR A 183 6.46 0.30 19.05
CA TYR A 183 5.40 0.87 18.24
C TYR A 183 5.87 2.09 17.45
N THR A 184 6.63 2.98 18.09
CA THR A 184 7.22 4.16 17.44
C THR A 184 8.16 3.74 16.31
N VAL A 185 9.04 2.76 16.54
CA VAL A 185 9.95 2.25 15.51
C VAL A 185 9.20 1.68 14.32
N ALA A 186 8.18 0.85 14.58
CA ALA A 186 7.32 0.29 13.53
C ALA A 186 6.66 1.40 12.69
N ALA A 187 6.03 2.38 13.36
CA ALA A 187 5.36 3.49 12.68
C ALA A 187 6.33 4.35 11.85
N LEU A 188 7.56 4.54 12.31
CA LEU A 188 8.60 5.27 11.57
C LEU A 188 9.07 4.51 10.33
N ILE A 189 9.31 3.20 10.44
CA ILE A 189 9.72 2.36 9.29
C ILE A 189 8.63 2.41 8.21
N HIS A 190 7.38 2.23 8.61
CA HIS A 190 6.26 2.25 7.69
C HIS A 190 6.00 3.66 7.12
N GLY A 191 6.08 4.71 7.95
CA GLY A 191 5.98 6.09 7.49
C GLY A 191 7.06 6.49 6.50
N ALA A 192 8.31 6.08 6.74
CA ALA A 192 9.42 6.30 5.81
C ALA A 192 9.20 5.58 4.47
N PHE A 193 8.65 4.36 4.51
CA PHE A 193 8.26 3.63 3.30
C PHE A 193 7.21 4.38 2.49
N ASN A 194 6.09 4.78 3.13
CA ASN A 194 5.01 5.50 2.45
C ASN A 194 5.49 6.85 1.89
N TYR A 195 6.32 7.58 2.65
CA TYR A 195 6.93 8.81 2.19
C TYR A 195 7.79 8.60 0.93
N THR A 196 8.57 7.52 0.89
CA THR A 196 9.40 7.18 -0.27
C THR A 196 8.55 6.89 -1.51
N VAL A 197 7.48 6.11 -1.37
CA VAL A 197 6.54 5.81 -2.47
C VAL A 197 5.90 7.09 -3.02
N LEU A 198 5.46 7.99 -2.13
CA LEU A 198 4.88 9.28 -2.53
C LEU A 198 5.89 10.19 -3.23
N SER A 199 7.11 10.25 -2.71
CA SER A 199 8.18 11.07 -3.27
C SER A 199 8.52 10.64 -4.69
N VAL A 200 8.67 9.33 -4.92
CA VAL A 200 8.91 8.79 -6.27
C VAL A 200 7.74 9.06 -7.20
N SER A 201 6.50 8.89 -6.72
CA SER A 201 5.30 9.17 -7.51
C SER A 201 5.21 10.65 -7.91
N TYR A 202 5.49 11.57 -6.99
CA TYR A 202 5.51 13.00 -7.24
C TYR A 202 6.58 13.38 -8.29
N HIS A 203 7.78 12.83 -8.17
CA HIS A 203 8.85 13.09 -9.14
C HIS A 203 8.58 12.47 -10.52
N ALA A 204 7.85 11.35 -10.58
CA ALA A 204 7.49 10.72 -11.85
C ALA A 204 6.39 11.50 -12.59
N GLN A 205 5.48 12.14 -11.86
CA GLN A 205 4.40 12.97 -12.43
C GLN A 205 4.84 14.36 -12.87
N LYS A 206 6.00 14.86 -12.39
CA LYS A 206 6.53 16.14 -12.90
C LYS A 206 6.68 16.01 -14.42
N PRO A 207 5.90 16.76 -15.22
CA PRO A 207 6.01 16.69 -16.65
C PRO A 207 7.47 16.95 -17.00
N THR A 208 8.12 16.00 -17.66
CA THR A 208 9.36 16.30 -18.38
C THR A 208 8.98 17.07 -19.64
N THR A 209 8.31 18.21 -19.46
CA THR A 209 8.25 19.26 -20.47
C THR A 209 9.66 19.82 -20.54
N ARG A 210 10.57 19.06 -21.16
CA ARG A 210 11.55 19.75 -21.99
C ARG A 210 10.68 20.61 -22.91
N PRO A 211 10.85 21.95 -22.90
CA PRO A 211 10.17 22.77 -23.88
C PRO A 211 10.48 22.12 -25.22
N VAL A 212 9.45 21.58 -25.88
CA VAL A 212 9.58 21.19 -27.28
C VAL A 212 9.91 22.52 -27.92
N VAL A 213 11.19 22.73 -28.23
CA VAL A 213 11.62 23.85 -29.03
C VAL A 213 10.91 23.61 -30.35
N VAL A 214 9.75 24.22 -30.50
CA VAL A 214 9.02 24.23 -31.77
C VAL A 214 9.98 24.94 -32.69
N ARG A 215 10.73 24.15 -33.47
CA ARG A 215 11.55 24.70 -34.54
C ARG A 215 10.58 25.52 -35.37
N PRO A 216 10.81 26.82 -35.56
CA PRO A 216 9.91 27.65 -36.34
C PRO A 216 9.61 26.93 -37.64
N THR A 217 8.34 26.64 -37.90
CA THR A 217 7.93 26.12 -39.20
C THR A 217 8.43 27.12 -40.22
N PRO A 218 9.23 26.72 -41.23
CA PRO A 218 9.63 27.62 -42.29
C PRO A 218 8.38 28.29 -42.85
N ALA A 219 8.43 29.61 -43.05
CA ALA A 219 7.32 30.34 -43.64
C ALA A 219 6.90 29.61 -44.94
N PRO A 220 5.59 29.45 -45.19
CA PRO A 220 5.12 28.87 -46.44
C PRO A 220 5.83 29.56 -47.60
N GLN A 221 6.56 28.82 -48.42
CA GLN A 221 7.05 29.39 -49.67
C GLN A 221 5.84 29.89 -50.46
N PRO A 222 5.90 31.10 -51.03
CA PRO A 222 4.80 31.61 -51.85
C PRO A 222 4.51 30.60 -52.97
N HIS A 223 3.33 30.01 -52.92
CA HIS A 223 2.86 29.10 -53.97
C HIS A 223 2.64 29.95 -55.24
N PRO A 224 3.13 29.50 -56.42
CA PRO A 224 2.79 30.13 -57.69
C PRO A 224 1.27 30.22 -57.83
N THR A 225 0.79 31.39 -58.22
CA THR A 225 -0.63 31.71 -58.39
C THR A 225 -1.26 30.70 -59.35
N ALA A 226 -2.19 29.88 -58.84
CA ALA A 226 -2.92 28.94 -59.68
C ALA A 226 -3.85 29.71 -60.64
N PRO A 227 -4.01 29.26 -61.89
CA PRO A 227 -4.92 29.86 -62.85
C PRO A 227 -6.38 29.76 -62.37
N THR A 228 -7.16 30.77 -62.75
CA THR A 228 -8.57 30.96 -62.42
C THR A 228 -9.40 29.67 -62.63
N PRO A 229 -10.07 29.13 -61.60
CA PRO A 229 -10.89 27.94 -61.76
C PRO A 229 -12.18 28.25 -62.52
N THR A 230 -12.51 27.35 -63.44
CA THR A 230 -13.81 27.25 -64.13
C THR A 230 -14.88 26.82 -63.12
N PRO A 231 -16.16 27.23 -63.25
CA PRO A 231 -17.19 26.96 -62.24
C PRO A 231 -17.40 25.45 -62.07
N HIS A 232 -17.12 24.93 -60.88
CA HIS A 232 -17.37 23.54 -60.50
C HIS A 232 -18.64 23.48 -59.63
N PRO A 233 -19.52 22.47 -59.79
CA PRO A 233 -20.74 22.30 -59.00
C PRO A 233 -20.52 22.36 -57.49
N ALA A 234 -21.53 22.90 -56.81
CA ALA A 234 -21.57 23.19 -55.38
C ALA A 234 -21.14 21.97 -54.53
N PRO A 235 -20.21 22.15 -53.56
CA PRO A 235 -19.75 21.07 -52.72
C PRO A 235 -20.87 20.56 -51.81
N THR A 236 -21.00 19.24 -51.71
CA THR A 236 -21.84 18.56 -50.72
C THR A 236 -21.34 18.89 -49.32
N ALA A 237 -22.28 19.07 -48.38
CA ALA A 237 -22.00 19.46 -47.01
C ALA A 237 -20.89 18.59 -46.37
N PRO A 238 -19.94 19.18 -45.61
CA PRO A 238 -18.88 18.42 -44.95
C PRO A 238 -19.47 17.38 -44.02
N ALA A 239 -18.91 16.16 -44.05
CA ALA A 239 -19.23 15.14 -43.06
C ALA A 239 -18.96 15.69 -41.64
N PRO A 240 -19.80 15.35 -40.65
CA PRO A 240 -19.59 15.79 -39.28
C PRO A 240 -18.19 15.38 -38.81
N PRO A 241 -17.50 16.26 -38.06
CA PRO A 241 -16.16 15.97 -37.57
C PRO A 241 -16.17 14.67 -36.75
N PRO A 242 -15.17 13.79 -36.91
CA PRO A 242 -15.08 12.56 -36.13
C PRO A 242 -15.12 12.91 -34.64
N ALA A 243 -15.97 12.20 -33.90
CA ALA A 243 -16.08 12.35 -32.46
C ALA A 243 -14.67 12.23 -31.84
N PRO A 244 -14.29 13.11 -30.89
CA PRO A 244 -12.97 13.09 -30.29
C PRO A 244 -12.70 11.70 -29.72
N ALA A 245 -11.65 11.04 -30.24
CA ALA A 245 -11.19 9.76 -29.74
C ALA A 245 -10.88 9.92 -28.26
N GLY A 246 -11.67 9.25 -27.41
CA GLY A 246 -11.57 9.38 -25.96
C GLY A 246 -10.15 9.11 -25.48
N THR A 247 -9.61 10.05 -24.71
CA THR A 247 -8.23 10.09 -24.18
C THR A 247 -7.91 8.98 -23.16
N GLN A 248 -8.65 7.86 -23.16
CA GLN A 248 -8.54 6.84 -22.11
C GLN A 248 -7.31 5.94 -22.23
N GLN A 249 -6.54 5.98 -23.32
CA GLN A 249 -5.43 5.05 -23.53
C GLN A 249 -4.05 5.56 -23.03
N GLN A 250 -3.89 6.86 -22.76
CA GLN A 250 -2.59 7.41 -22.30
C GLN A 250 -2.25 7.06 -20.85
N GLY A 251 -3.23 6.78 -19.99
CA GLY A 251 -2.98 6.47 -18.58
C GLY A 251 -2.24 5.14 -18.36
N GLY A 252 -2.44 4.15 -19.24
CA GLY A 252 -1.82 2.82 -19.11
C GLY A 252 -0.31 2.84 -19.33
N GLU A 253 0.16 3.52 -20.38
CA GLU A 253 1.58 3.61 -20.69
C GLU A 253 2.36 4.39 -19.63
N GLU A 254 1.75 5.42 -19.04
CA GLU A 254 2.36 6.21 -17.99
C GLU A 254 2.55 5.39 -16.70
N VAL A 255 1.55 4.60 -16.31
CA VAL A 255 1.63 3.68 -15.16
C VAL A 255 2.75 2.65 -15.38
N VAL A 256 2.84 2.03 -16.56
CA VAL A 256 3.92 1.08 -16.89
C VAL A 256 5.29 1.75 -16.80
N ARG A 257 5.41 2.99 -17.31
CA ARG A 257 6.68 3.75 -17.29
C ARG A 257 7.12 4.10 -15.86
N VAL A 258 6.18 4.50 -15.00
CA VAL A 258 6.44 4.75 -13.57
C VAL A 258 6.94 3.48 -12.89
N ILE A 259 6.27 2.37 -13.13
CA ILE A 259 6.59 1.06 -12.54
C ILE A 259 8.00 0.59 -12.94
N VAL A 260 8.34 0.66 -14.23
CA VAL A 260 9.69 0.31 -14.71
C VAL A 260 10.76 1.19 -14.07
N ARG A 261 10.49 2.49 -13.89
CA ARG A 261 11.43 3.43 -13.29
C ARG A 261 11.63 3.16 -11.79
N VAL A 262 10.54 2.88 -11.05
CA VAL A 262 10.59 2.46 -9.64
C VAL A 262 11.36 1.15 -9.48
N GLY A 263 11.06 0.15 -10.31
CA GLY A 263 11.78 -1.13 -10.31
C GLY A 263 13.27 -0.96 -10.57
N GLY A 264 13.66 -0.08 -11.50
CA GLY A 264 15.06 0.24 -11.77
C GLY A 264 15.79 0.93 -10.61
N TYR A 265 15.12 1.80 -9.84
CA TYR A 265 15.70 2.42 -8.65
C TYR A 265 15.88 1.41 -7.52
N LEU A 266 14.90 0.52 -7.30
CA LEU A 266 14.98 -0.54 -6.30
C LEU A 266 16.09 -1.54 -6.63
N ALA A 267 16.19 -1.97 -7.90
CA ALA A 267 17.27 -2.85 -8.33
C ALA A 267 18.65 -2.25 -8.00
N LYS A 268 18.86 -0.96 -8.31
CA LYS A 268 20.12 -0.26 -7.99
C LYS A 268 20.37 -0.11 -6.49
N ALA A 269 19.34 0.14 -5.69
CA ALA A 269 19.46 0.25 -4.24
C ALA A 269 19.80 -1.09 -3.56
N LEU A 270 19.45 -2.22 -4.20
CA LEU A 270 19.70 -3.57 -3.70
C LEU A 270 21.05 -4.16 -4.15
N VAL A 271 21.70 -3.61 -5.19
CA VAL A 271 23.04 -4.04 -5.67
C VAL A 271 24.10 -4.16 -4.53
N PRO A 272 24.21 -3.23 -3.57
CA PRO A 272 25.21 -3.30 -2.50
C PRO A 272 25.06 -4.49 -1.54
N PHE A 273 23.89 -5.16 -1.55
CA PHE A 273 23.54 -6.23 -0.61
C PHE A 273 23.59 -7.62 -1.24
N SER A 274 24.03 -7.73 -2.50
CA SER A 274 24.13 -9.00 -3.24
C SER A 274 25.47 -9.75 -3.08
N GLY A 275 26.23 -9.40 -2.04
CA GLY A 275 27.51 -10.02 -1.68
C GLY A 275 27.35 -11.28 -0.83
#